data_AF-A0A066YSI1-F1
#
_entry.id   AF-A0A066YSI1-F1
#
_cell.length_a   1.000
_cell.length_b   1.000
_cell.length_c   1.000
_cell.angle_alpha   90.00
_cell.angle_beta   90.00
_cell.angle_gamma   90.00
#
_symmetry.space_group_name_H-M   'P 1'
#
loop_
_entity.id
_entity.type
_entity.pdbx_description
1 polymer ?
#
loop_
_entity_poly.entity_id
_entity_poly.type
_entity_poly.pdbx_seq_one_letter_code
_entity_poly.pdbx_strand_id
1 'polypeptide(L)'
;MTDTARARKLADRIQVVVAETLQRRIKDPRLGYVTITDARVTGDLREATVFYTVYGDETERESSAAALESAKGILRSEVGKQTGVRFTPTLTFVADALPDNARNIDDLLDKARISDAAVRTAAAGAVYAGDADPYKSARDDDEDE
;
A
#
# COMPACT_ATOMS: atom_id res chain seq x y z
N MET A 1 29.55 -0.81 -17.56
CA MET A 1 28.48 0.10 -17.12
C MET A 1 27.27 -0.73 -16.79
N THR A 2 26.74 -0.61 -15.58
CA THR A 2 25.52 -1.29 -15.15
C THR A 2 24.34 -0.78 -15.99
N ASP A 3 23.73 -1.65 -16.79
CA ASP A 3 22.60 -1.27 -17.66
C ASP A 3 21.31 -1.24 -16.83
N THR A 4 21.15 -0.15 -16.08
CA THR A 4 20.01 0.08 -15.18
C THR A 4 18.68 0.16 -15.93
N ALA A 5 18.69 0.62 -17.19
CA ALA A 5 17.50 0.67 -18.03
C ALA A 5 17.02 -0.73 -18.42
N ARG A 6 17.95 -1.63 -18.75
CA ARG A 6 17.64 -3.04 -19.02
C ARG A 6 17.15 -3.78 -17.78
N ALA A 7 17.77 -3.52 -16.62
CA ALA A 7 17.34 -4.09 -15.35
C ALA A 7 15.89 -3.70 -15.01
N ARG A 8 15.52 -2.43 -15.18
CA ARG A 8 14.15 -1.95 -14.97
C ARG A 8 13.14 -2.63 -15.90
N LYS A 9 13.42 -2.67 -17.21
CA LYS A 9 12.54 -3.35 -18.17
C LYS A 9 12.34 -4.84 -17.85
N LEU A 10 13.40 -5.51 -17.41
CA LEU A 10 13.32 -6.90 -17.00
C LEU A 10 12.52 -7.05 -15.71
N ALA A 11 12.69 -6.14 -14.75
CA ALA A 11 11.93 -6.11 -13.50
C ALA A 11 10.42 -5.98 -13.76
N ASP A 12 10.00 -4.99 -14.56
CA ASP A 12 8.59 -4.79 -14.94
C ASP A 12 8.01 -6.05 -15.59
N ARG A 13 8.80 -6.69 -16.48
CA ARG A 13 8.36 -7.92 -17.14
C ARG A 13 8.26 -9.10 -16.17
N ILE A 14 9.20 -9.24 -15.24
CA ILE A 14 9.16 -10.27 -14.20
C ILE A 14 7.92 -10.10 -13.33
N GLN A 15 7.60 -8.86 -12.91
CA GLN A 15 6.42 -8.58 -12.10
C GLN A 15 5.14 -9.08 -12.78
N VAL A 16 4.93 -8.72 -14.05
CA VAL A 16 3.74 -9.15 -14.82
C VAL A 16 3.71 -10.66 -14.98
N VAL A 17 4.82 -11.29 -15.39
CA VAL A 17 4.87 -12.73 -15.63
C VAL A 17 4.63 -13.52 -14.35
N VAL A 18 5.20 -13.10 -13.23
CA VAL A 18 5.00 -13.76 -11.94
C VAL A 18 3.53 -13.62 -11.51
N ALA A 19 2.94 -12.43 -11.59
CA ALA A 19 1.54 -12.21 -11.24
C ALA A 19 0.58 -13.07 -12.09
N GLU A 20 0.76 -13.10 -13.41
CA GLU A 20 -0.06 -13.92 -14.31
C GLU A 20 0.10 -15.43 -14.07
N THR A 21 1.35 -15.87 -13.83
CA THR A 21 1.64 -17.29 -13.58
C THR A 21 1.04 -17.74 -12.26
N LEU A 22 1.12 -16.89 -11.24
CA LEU A 22 0.53 -17.15 -9.92
C LEU A 22 -0.99 -17.30 -10.03
N GLN A 23 -1.66 -16.39 -10.73
CA GLN A 23 -3.12 -16.43 -10.90
C GLN A 23 -3.59 -17.62 -11.75
N ARG A 24 -2.86 -18.00 -12.80
CA ARG A 24 -3.33 -19.00 -13.79
C ARG A 24 -2.87 -20.42 -13.51
N ARG A 25 -1.68 -20.61 -12.94
CA ARG A 25 -1.02 -21.93 -12.87
C ARG A 25 -0.78 -22.44 -11.46
N ILE A 26 -0.70 -21.57 -10.45
CA ILE A 26 -0.46 -21.99 -9.08
C ILE A 26 -1.80 -22.14 -8.38
N LYS A 27 -2.17 -23.39 -8.06
CA LYS A 27 -3.37 -23.75 -7.30
C LYS A 27 -2.98 -24.44 -5.99
N ASP A 28 -2.08 -23.83 -5.25
CA ASP A 28 -1.67 -24.34 -3.95
C ASP A 28 -2.71 -23.90 -2.89
N PRO A 29 -3.33 -24.81 -2.14
CA PRO A 29 -4.30 -24.46 -1.10
C PRO A 29 -3.69 -23.65 0.06
N ARG A 30 -2.37 -23.62 0.20
CA ARG A 30 -1.64 -22.82 1.20
C ARG A 30 -1.41 -21.39 0.74
N LEU A 31 -1.58 -21.10 -0.55
CA LEU A 31 -1.41 -19.78 -1.10
C LEU A 31 -2.68 -18.96 -0.82
N GLY A 32 -2.57 -17.99 0.08
CA GLY A 32 -3.64 -17.03 0.34
C GLY A 32 -3.85 -16.05 -0.82
N TYR A 33 -4.57 -14.97 -0.55
CA TYR A 33 -4.71 -13.86 -1.51
C TYR A 33 -3.42 -13.06 -1.61
N VAL A 34 -2.49 -13.55 -2.43
CA VAL A 34 -1.18 -12.93 -2.68
C VAL A 34 -1.27 -11.92 -3.83
N THR A 35 -0.76 -10.71 -3.60
CA THR A 35 -0.61 -9.68 -4.63
C THR A 35 0.86 -9.31 -4.79
N ILE A 36 1.35 -9.27 -6.04
CA ILE A 36 2.72 -8.84 -6.34
C ILE A 36 2.74 -7.32 -6.47
N THR A 37 3.50 -6.63 -5.62
CA THR A 37 3.54 -5.16 -5.56
C THR A 37 4.62 -4.56 -6.43
N ASP A 38 5.82 -5.15 -6.42
CA ASP A 38 7.00 -4.63 -7.14
C ASP A 38 7.97 -5.78 -7.48
N ALA A 39 8.88 -5.54 -8.42
CA ALA A 39 10.02 -6.40 -8.66
C ALA A 39 11.28 -5.55 -8.87
N ARG A 40 12.42 -6.02 -8.37
CA ARG A 40 13.72 -5.37 -8.54
C ARG A 40 14.73 -6.36 -9.03
N VAL A 41 15.55 -5.95 -9.99
CA VAL A 41 16.59 -6.78 -10.58
C VAL A 41 17.93 -6.13 -10.32
N THR A 42 18.93 -6.93 -9.96
CA THR A 42 20.29 -6.47 -9.77
C THR A 42 20.90 -5.96 -11.07
N GLY A 43 21.91 -5.09 -10.96
CA GLY A 43 22.54 -4.47 -12.12
C GLY A 43 23.21 -5.45 -13.10
N ASP A 44 23.57 -6.64 -12.62
CA ASP A 44 24.13 -7.75 -13.40
C ASP A 44 23.07 -8.74 -13.93
N LEU A 45 21.79 -8.48 -13.66
CA LEU A 45 20.64 -9.28 -14.10
C LEU A 45 20.64 -10.73 -13.59
N ARG A 46 21.37 -11.04 -12.52
CA ARG A 46 21.46 -12.40 -11.97
C ARG A 46 20.45 -12.68 -10.88
N GLU A 47 20.03 -11.66 -10.16
CA GLU A 47 19.09 -11.79 -9.05
C GLU A 47 17.90 -10.86 -9.24
N ALA A 48 16.73 -11.34 -8.87
CA ALA A 48 15.49 -10.59 -8.91
C ALA A 48 14.73 -10.78 -7.59
N THR A 49 14.48 -9.68 -6.89
CA THR A 49 13.64 -9.64 -5.70
C THR A 49 12.22 -9.27 -6.10
N VAL A 50 11.26 -10.11 -5.76
CA VAL A 50 9.83 -9.89 -5.99
C VAL A 50 9.18 -9.55 -4.66
N PHE A 51 8.54 -8.39 -4.61
CA PHE A 51 7.81 -7.92 -3.44
C PHE A 51 6.35 -8.32 -3.54
N TYR A 52 5.79 -8.82 -2.44
CA TYR A 52 4.40 -9.28 -2.40
C TYR A 52 3.73 -8.92 -1.09
N THR A 53 2.41 -8.76 -1.13
CA THR A 53 1.56 -8.66 0.05
C THR A 53 0.63 -9.87 0.10
N VAL A 54 0.30 -10.30 1.32
CA VAL A 54 -0.70 -11.34 1.57
C VAL A 54 -1.84 -10.70 2.34
N TYR A 55 -3.04 -10.82 1.80
CA TYR A 55 -4.24 -10.48 2.56
C TYR A 55 -4.57 -11.64 3.50
N GLY A 56 -4.45 -11.40 4.81
CA GLY A 56 -4.67 -12.45 5.81
C GLY A 56 -4.05 -12.14 7.17
N ASP A 57 -4.02 -13.17 8.02
CA ASP A 57 -3.28 -13.18 9.29
C ASP A 57 -1.81 -13.62 9.12
N GLU A 58 -1.06 -13.65 10.21
CA GLU A 58 0.37 -14.02 10.18
C GLU A 58 0.59 -15.49 9.76
N THR A 59 -0.33 -16.39 10.10
CA THR A 59 -0.25 -17.81 9.69
C THR A 59 -0.48 -17.96 8.19
N GLU A 60 -1.39 -17.17 7.61
CA GLU A 60 -1.60 -17.09 6.16
C GLU A 60 -0.39 -16.47 5.44
N ARG A 61 0.29 -15.49 6.05
CA ARG A 61 1.55 -14.93 5.53
C ARG A 61 2.66 -15.97 5.48
N GLU A 62 2.90 -16.69 6.57
CA GLU A 62 3.91 -17.74 6.63
C GLU A 62 3.63 -18.90 5.66
N SER A 63 2.37 -19.34 5.59
CA SER A 63 1.98 -20.43 4.68
C SER A 63 2.08 -20.02 3.21
N SER A 64 1.72 -18.78 2.87
CA SER A 64 1.90 -18.20 1.53
C SER A 64 3.37 -18.04 1.17
N ALA A 65 4.23 -17.65 2.12
CA ALA A 65 5.68 -17.57 1.91
C ALA A 65 6.27 -18.94 1.55
N ALA A 66 5.87 -20.00 2.27
CA ALA A 66 6.30 -21.36 1.98
C ALA A 66 5.78 -21.87 0.62
N ALA A 67 4.55 -21.52 0.25
CA ALA A 67 3.98 -21.84 -1.06
C ALA A 67 4.72 -21.14 -2.21
N LEU A 68 5.06 -19.86 -2.05
CA LEU A 68 5.85 -19.10 -3.02
C LEU A 68 7.25 -19.69 -3.21
N GLU A 69 7.93 -20.07 -2.12
CA GLU A 69 9.26 -20.67 -2.20
C GLU A 69 9.21 -22.06 -2.87
N SER A 70 8.16 -22.84 -2.61
CA SER A 70 7.92 -24.12 -3.30
C SER A 70 7.65 -23.94 -4.80
N ALA A 71 6.95 -22.87 -5.17
CA ALA A 71 6.63 -22.55 -6.56
C ALA A 71 7.75 -21.84 -7.33
N LYS A 72 8.84 -21.45 -6.65
CA LYS A 72 9.97 -20.69 -7.21
C LYS A 72 10.54 -21.29 -8.50
N GLY A 73 10.67 -22.62 -8.57
CA GLY A 73 11.18 -23.31 -9.76
C GLY A 73 10.27 -23.14 -10.98
N ILE A 74 8.95 -23.24 -10.77
CA ILE A 74 7.94 -23.06 -11.82
C ILE A 74 7.90 -21.60 -12.26
N LEU A 75 7.83 -20.67 -11.30
CA LEU A 75 7.83 -19.23 -11.55
C LEU A 75 9.07 -18.80 -12.34
N ARG A 76 10.25 -19.24 -11.92
CA ARG A 76 11.50 -18.96 -12.64
C ARG A 76 11.48 -19.53 -14.06
N SER A 77 10.99 -20.75 -14.24
CA SER A 77 10.90 -21.37 -15.57
C SER A 77 9.98 -20.59 -16.51
N GLU A 78 8.83 -20.12 -16.01
CA GLU A 78 7.90 -19.32 -16.80
C GLU A 78 8.43 -17.91 -17.10
N VAL A 79 9.11 -17.28 -16.14
CA VAL A 79 9.84 -16.03 -16.38
C VAL A 79 10.83 -16.21 -17.53
N GLY A 80 11.66 -17.26 -17.52
CA GLY A 80 12.62 -17.52 -18.60
C GLY A 80 11.96 -17.68 -19.96
N LYS A 81 10.86 -18.46 -20.03
CA LYS A 81 10.10 -18.68 -21.28
C LYS A 81 9.49 -17.39 -21.83
N GLN A 82 8.92 -16.54 -20.97
CA GLN A 82 8.19 -15.36 -21.41
C GLN A 82 9.05 -14.12 -21.63
N THR A 83 10.24 -14.05 -21.01
CA THR A 83 11.18 -12.93 -21.18
C THR A 83 12.23 -13.19 -22.27
N GLY A 84 12.50 -14.45 -22.62
CA GLY A 84 13.49 -14.80 -23.65
C GLY A 84 14.94 -14.45 -23.26
N VAL A 85 15.22 -14.28 -21.96
CA VAL A 85 16.57 -13.95 -21.49
C VAL A 85 17.49 -15.17 -21.53
N ARG A 86 18.76 -14.94 -21.87
CA ARG A 86 19.79 -16.00 -21.88
C ARG A 86 20.02 -16.60 -20.49
N PHE A 87 19.99 -15.75 -19.47
CA PHE A 87 20.12 -16.15 -18.07
C PHE A 87 18.91 -15.66 -17.32
N THR A 88 18.10 -16.58 -16.81
CA THR A 88 16.95 -16.23 -15.98
C THR A 88 17.43 -15.96 -14.56
N PRO A 89 17.14 -14.76 -14.01
CA PRO A 89 17.54 -14.40 -12.65
C PRO A 89 17.01 -15.41 -11.62
N THR A 90 17.71 -15.53 -10.50
CA THR A 90 17.18 -16.21 -9.33
C THR A 90 16.10 -15.32 -8.69
N LEU A 91 14.92 -15.88 -8.44
CA LEU A 91 13.82 -15.17 -7.81
C LEU A 91 13.92 -15.28 -6.28
N THR A 92 13.81 -14.16 -5.59
CA THR A 92 13.72 -14.09 -4.12
C THR A 92 12.44 -13.36 -3.77
N PHE A 93 11.65 -13.90 -2.83
CA PHE A 93 10.37 -13.31 -2.43
C PHE A 93 10.52 -12.58 -1.11
N VAL A 94 10.02 -11.35 -1.05
CA VAL A 94 10.06 -10.51 0.16
C VAL A 94 8.66 -9.97 0.41
N ALA A 95 8.15 -10.17 1.63
CA ALA A 95 6.87 -9.61 2.04
C ALA A 95 6.99 -8.08 2.17
N ASP A 96 6.02 -7.37 1.61
CA ASP A 96 5.88 -5.93 1.74
C ASP A 96 5.24 -5.59 3.09
N ALA A 97 5.76 -4.58 3.78
CA ALA A 97 5.26 -4.13 5.08
C ALA A 97 4.05 -3.18 4.94
N LEU A 98 3.71 -2.75 3.72
CA LEU A 98 2.63 -1.79 3.47
C LEU A 98 1.21 -2.18 3.93
N PRO A 99 0.73 -3.44 3.92
CA PRO A 99 -0.67 -3.73 4.27
C PRO A 99 -1.04 -3.40 5.72
N ASP A 100 -0.08 -3.39 6.66
CA ASP A 100 -0.34 -3.02 8.06
C ASP A 100 -0.67 -1.53 8.21
N ASN A 101 -0.19 -0.68 7.30
CA ASN A 101 -0.44 0.76 7.35
C ASN A 101 -1.88 1.13 6.94
N ALA A 102 -2.51 0.34 6.05
CA ALA A 102 -3.87 0.62 5.59
C ALA A 102 -4.90 0.51 6.74
N ARG A 103 -4.80 -0.55 7.56
CA ARG A 103 -5.66 -0.72 8.74
C ARG A 103 -5.49 0.43 9.75
N ASN A 104 -4.25 0.84 9.98
CA ASN A 104 -3.95 1.96 10.87
C ASN A 104 -4.54 3.28 10.33
N ILE A 105 -4.49 3.51 9.02
CA ILE A 105 -5.11 4.68 8.39
C ILE A 105 -6.64 4.64 8.54
N ASP A 106 -7.28 3.49 8.30
CA ASP A 106 -8.72 3.34 8.47
C ASP A 106 -9.14 3.60 9.93
N ASP A 107 -8.41 3.03 10.90
CA ASP A 107 -8.64 3.26 12.34
C ASP A 107 -8.50 4.74 12.72
N LEU A 108 -7.52 5.44 12.15
CA LEU A 108 -7.31 6.87 12.37
C LEU A 108 -8.41 7.72 11.73
N LEU A 109 -8.88 7.35 10.53
CA LEU A 109 -9.99 8.02 9.86
C LEU A 109 -11.29 7.85 10.63
N ASP A 110 -11.56 6.66 11.17
CA ASP A 110 -12.75 6.41 11.98
C ASP A 110 -12.72 7.17 13.30
N LYS A 111 -11.55 7.24 13.96
CA LYS A 111 -11.37 8.10 15.16
C LYS A 111 -11.62 9.57 14.84
N ALA A 112 -11.10 10.08 13.71
CA ALA A 112 -11.31 11.46 13.30
C ALA A 112 -12.79 11.77 13.00
N ARG A 113 -13.51 10.85 12.35
CA ARG A 113 -14.96 10.99 12.10
C ARG A 113 -15.75 11.09 13.40
N ILE A 114 -15.42 10.26 14.38
CA ILE A 114 -16.07 10.27 15.70
C ILE A 114 -15.80 11.59 16.42
N SER A 115 -14.55 12.07 16.43
CA SER A 115 -14.22 13.35 17.07
C SER A 115 -14.93 14.53 16.40
N ASP A 116 -14.98 14.57 15.07
CA ASP A 116 -15.64 15.64 14.32
C ASP A 116 -17.15 15.66 14.57
N ALA A 117 -17.79 14.49 14.65
CA ALA A 117 -19.19 14.37 15.00
C ALA A 117 -19.49 14.87 16.43
N ALA A 118 -18.59 14.58 17.37
CA ALA A 118 -18.71 15.06 18.75
C ALA A 118 -18.57 16.59 18.83
N VAL A 119 -17.58 17.17 18.14
CA VAL A 119 -17.39 18.63 18.07
C VAL A 119 -18.60 19.31 17.42
N ARG A 120 -19.14 18.75 16.33
CA ARG A 120 -20.31 19.30 15.65
C ARG A 120 -21.55 19.29 16.54
N THR A 121 -21.74 18.22 17.31
CA THR A 121 -22.84 18.11 18.29
C THR A 121 -22.69 19.14 19.41
N ALA A 122 -21.47 19.31 19.94
CA ALA A 122 -21.19 20.31 20.97
C ALA A 122 -21.39 21.75 20.46
N ALA A 123 -21.01 22.02 19.22
CA ALA A 123 -21.18 23.35 18.60
C ALA A 123 -22.64 23.69 18.29
N ALA A 124 -23.49 22.72 17.95
CA ALA A 124 -24.89 22.95 17.61
C ALA A 124 -25.72 23.53 18.77
N GLY A 125 -25.30 23.29 20.02
CA GLY A 125 -25.91 23.86 21.22
C GLY A 125 -25.11 24.97 21.89
N ALA A 126 -23.96 25.37 21.32
CA ALA A 126 -23.08 26.35 21.93
C ALA A 126 -23.60 27.78 21.69
N VAL A 127 -23.64 28.57 22.76
CA VAL A 127 -23.88 30.02 22.67
C VAL A 127 -22.54 30.69 22.43
N TYR A 128 -22.50 31.66 21.50
CA TYR A 128 -21.30 32.44 21.23
C TYR A 128 -20.81 33.13 22.51
N ALA A 129 -19.50 33.10 22.77
CA ALA A 129 -18.90 33.62 24.01
C ALA A 129 -18.82 35.16 24.09
N GLY A 130 -19.71 35.87 23.39
CA GLY A 130 -19.75 37.32 23.33
C GLY A 130 -21.17 37.84 23.16
N ASP A 131 -21.38 39.10 23.54
CA ASP A 131 -22.66 39.79 23.35
C ASP A 131 -22.95 40.03 21.86
N ALA A 132 -24.25 40.14 21.51
CA ALA A 132 -24.71 40.27 20.13
C ALA A 132 -24.22 41.54 19.42
N ASP A 133 -23.81 42.56 20.17
CA ASP A 133 -23.15 43.75 19.65
C ASP A 133 -21.92 44.09 20.51
N PRO A 134 -20.69 43.78 20.03
CA PRO A 134 -19.46 44.03 20.76
C PRO A 134 -18.98 45.48 20.64
N TYR A 135 -19.66 46.34 19.87
CA TYR A 135 -19.25 47.72 19.66
C TYR A 135 -19.97 48.66 20.62
N LYS A 136 -19.21 49.58 21.24
CA LYS A 136 -19.82 50.72 21.95
C LYS A 136 -20.52 51.59 20.92
N SER A 137 -21.83 51.80 21.08
CA SER A 137 -22.54 52.85 20.35
C SER A 137 -21.80 54.17 20.55
N ALA A 138 -21.62 54.90 19.45
CA ALA A 138 -21.08 56.24 19.49
C ALA A 138 -21.90 57.04 20.51
N ARG A 139 -21.21 57.79 21.37
CA ARG A 139 -21.82 58.67 22.36
C ARG A 139 -22.93 59.46 21.68
N ASP A 140 -24.07 59.58 22.35
CA ASP A 140 -25.05 60.63 22.04
C ASP A 140 -24.32 61.96 22.28
N ASP A 141 -23.60 62.42 21.26
CA ASP A 141 -23.24 63.81 21.12
C ASP A 141 -24.52 64.51 20.62
N ASP A 142 -24.93 65.50 21.41
CA ASP A 142 -25.90 66.57 21.13
C ASP A 142 -27.34 66.35 21.63
N GLU A 143 -27.71 67.07 22.70
CA GLU A 143 -28.75 68.11 22.66
C GLU A 143 -28.75 68.94 23.97
N ASP A 144 -28.10 70.10 23.86
CA ASP A 144 -28.45 71.42 24.42
C ASP A 144 -29.44 71.51 25.61
N GLU A 145 -29.00 72.03 26.77
CA GLU A 145 -29.37 73.34 27.37
C GLU A 145 -28.58 73.65 28.66
#